data_AF-A0A2J5HR46-F1
#
_entry.id   AF-A0A2J5HR46-F1
#
_cell.length_a   1.000
_cell.length_b   1.000
_cell.length_c   1.000
_cell.angle_alpha   90.00
_cell.angle_beta   90.00
_cell.angle_gamma   90.00
#
_symmetry.space_group_name_H-M   'P 1'
#
loop_
_entity.id
_entity.type
_entity.pdbx_description
1 polymer ?
#
loop_
_entity_poly.entity_id
_entity_poly.type
_entity_poly.pdbx_seq_one_letter_code
_entity_poly.pdbx_strand_id
1 'polypeptide(L)'
;MSWFPLTRDDDNGWRFDIVSLLAVIGESTIERHVQVITASPFAFFPRLSPAPQTVLKTDRPSRLPSIKDVVIVGVHSGTYLTELNFFADVIHEINQLRPYDFRVFHIKHRHAPAVSIPDRNDLEKQPNEHADTTTTTATAEPPDEVIHVPFKRPCAIDFVIIASVIITAGLFVWAGSIGDGVAMIAIATMSLSTSLACLSSSWQPVLSARPTSAEVPNGDIVISTRNRAMVVVHCTEEITRELYCGTEDCRYRLSDRPHRALLGISTVLLMVGVVLFSNCRWMMQTAIGVSYMILNILYWAVPLLMDRRDVWDMSRYVIEQRGPMFPPSRNKPSLTQTLWYAIQETRRTEWARTSNVAPVSQWWDRWLEEALKNCRDITWDPVEAKDVLMAMAKKRKRMPRTDEAEFWFNAVYEAVQEIPRGKVTSYGHIALLLGEPKRPRQVGICLKHLPQPDSDNHFHAGNVPWQRVVNAKGMVSHRGPGSAQRQADALREEGVDVSEDAMGEFYIDLARFGWFPSMLPSEREEMGGMDMSDLEGDEVDEVDEGV
;
A
#
# COMPACT_ATOMS: atom_id res chain seq x y z
N MET A 1 -46.32 8.28 50.25
CA MET A 1 -45.73 7.96 48.94
C MET A 1 -44.28 7.60 49.16
N SER A 2 -43.91 6.31 49.14
CA SER A 2 -42.50 5.93 49.24
C SER A 2 -41.84 6.18 47.88
N TRP A 3 -40.84 7.06 47.86
CA TRP A 3 -40.03 7.36 46.67
C TRP A 3 -39.15 6.17 46.26
N PHE A 4 -38.90 5.25 47.19
CA PHE A 4 -38.18 4.02 46.96
C PHE A 4 -39.16 2.84 47.00
N PRO A 5 -39.05 1.89 46.06
CA PRO A 5 -39.84 0.67 46.13
C PRO A 5 -39.43 -0.13 47.38
N LEU A 6 -40.38 -0.35 48.29
CA LEU A 6 -40.19 -1.16 49.50
C LEU A 6 -40.49 -2.65 49.26
N THR A 7 -41.24 -2.93 48.19
CA THR A 7 -41.59 -4.25 47.69
C THR A 7 -41.35 -4.27 46.18
N ARG A 8 -40.79 -5.37 45.67
CA ARG A 8 -40.66 -5.60 44.23
C ARG A 8 -42.06 -5.95 43.72
N ASP A 9 -42.69 -5.09 42.93
CA ASP A 9 -44.03 -5.33 42.39
C ASP A 9 -44.05 -6.69 41.67
N ASP A 10 -44.75 -7.66 42.23
CA ASP A 10 -44.81 -9.06 41.78
C ASP A 10 -45.96 -9.25 40.78
N ASP A 11 -46.13 -8.28 39.88
CA ASP A 11 -47.16 -8.35 38.84
C ASP A 11 -46.72 -9.31 37.73
N ASN A 12 -47.61 -10.23 37.35
CA ASN A 12 -47.48 -11.27 36.31
C ASN A 12 -47.27 -10.73 34.87
N GLY A 13 -46.71 -9.54 34.70
CA GLY A 13 -46.37 -8.92 33.43
C GLY A 13 -44.99 -9.33 32.89
N TRP A 14 -44.75 -9.02 31.61
CA TRP A 14 -43.47 -9.25 30.94
C TRP A 14 -42.33 -8.54 31.70
N ARG A 15 -41.33 -9.31 32.17
CA ARG A 15 -40.13 -8.78 32.83
C ARG A 15 -39.14 -8.31 31.77
N PHE A 16 -38.91 -6.99 31.67
CA PHE A 16 -37.92 -6.40 30.77
C PHE A 16 -36.56 -6.21 31.46
N ASP A 17 -35.96 -7.30 31.98
CA ASP A 17 -34.53 -7.30 32.36
C ASP A 17 -33.61 -6.98 31.15
N ILE A 18 -34.18 -7.02 29.94
CA ILE A 18 -33.60 -6.60 28.65
C ILE A 18 -33.15 -5.14 28.64
N VAL A 19 -33.69 -4.23 29.47
CA VAL A 19 -33.31 -2.80 29.40
C VAL A 19 -31.81 -2.59 29.68
N SER A 20 -31.25 -3.34 30.62
CA SER A 20 -29.81 -3.31 30.90
C SER A 20 -28.98 -3.86 29.73
N LEU A 21 -29.49 -4.89 29.06
CA LEU A 21 -28.90 -5.48 27.86
C LEU A 21 -29.01 -4.51 26.65
N LEU A 22 -30.12 -3.81 26.52
CA LEU A 22 -30.39 -2.87 25.42
C LEU A 22 -29.52 -1.62 25.51
N ALA A 23 -29.14 -1.21 26.71
CA ALA A 23 -28.14 -0.17 26.94
C ALA A 23 -26.74 -0.57 26.45
N VAL A 24 -26.46 -1.88 26.36
CA VAL A 24 -25.18 -2.43 25.87
C VAL A 24 -25.25 -2.73 24.37
N ILE A 25 -26.42 -3.07 23.84
CA ILE A 25 -26.67 -3.32 22.42
C ILE A 25 -26.58 -2.00 21.62
N GLY A 26 -25.82 -2.02 20.53
CA GLY A 26 -25.55 -0.85 19.69
C GLY A 26 -24.10 -0.39 19.69
N GLU A 27 -23.21 -1.13 20.36
CA GLU A 27 -21.76 -0.89 20.38
C GLU A 27 -21.19 -0.67 18.97
N SER A 28 -21.50 -1.54 18.01
CA SER A 28 -21.02 -1.40 16.63
C SER A 28 -21.49 -0.13 15.92
N THR A 29 -22.67 0.39 16.30
CA THR A 29 -23.25 1.62 15.73
C THR A 29 -22.51 2.82 16.30
N ILE A 30 -22.34 2.86 17.63
CA ILE A 30 -21.69 3.97 18.32
C ILE A 30 -20.20 4.01 18.01
N GLU A 31 -19.52 2.87 17.94
CA GLU A 31 -18.08 2.76 17.66
C GLU A 31 -17.67 3.54 16.39
N ARG A 32 -18.50 3.50 15.34
CA ARG A 32 -18.26 4.25 14.09
C ARG A 32 -18.34 5.76 14.26
N HIS A 33 -19.09 6.23 15.25
CA HIS A 33 -19.34 7.63 15.50
C HIS A 33 -18.59 8.19 16.71
N VAL A 34 -17.91 7.36 17.52
CA VAL A 34 -17.21 7.80 18.74
C VAL A 34 -16.30 9.01 18.47
N GLN A 35 -15.50 8.96 17.40
CA GLN A 35 -14.58 10.04 17.04
C GLN A 35 -15.29 11.37 16.78
N VAL A 36 -16.44 11.33 16.09
CA VAL A 36 -17.25 12.51 15.77
C VAL A 36 -18.01 13.00 17.02
N ILE A 37 -18.53 12.07 17.82
CA ILE A 37 -19.26 12.37 19.06
C ILE A 37 -18.34 13.06 20.06
N THR A 38 -17.14 12.54 20.33
CA THR A 38 -16.23 13.10 21.34
C THR A 38 -15.65 14.46 20.95
N ALA A 39 -15.63 14.75 19.66
CA ALA A 39 -15.13 16.01 19.14
C ALA A 39 -16.21 17.08 19.00
N SER A 40 -17.50 16.69 18.98
CA SER A 40 -18.62 17.63 19.02
C SER A 40 -18.59 18.48 20.31
N PRO A 41 -18.86 19.79 20.21
CA PRO A 41 -18.97 20.64 21.40
C PRO A 41 -20.16 20.25 22.29
N PHE A 42 -21.18 19.56 21.78
CA PHE A 42 -22.37 19.18 22.57
C PHE A 42 -22.16 17.89 23.37
N ALA A 43 -21.00 17.24 23.22
CA ALA A 43 -20.72 15.95 23.83
C ALA A 43 -20.69 15.98 25.37
N PHE A 44 -20.49 17.15 25.99
CA PHE A 44 -20.44 17.30 27.44
C PHE A 44 -21.80 17.28 28.13
N PHE A 45 -22.91 17.46 27.39
CA PHE A 45 -24.25 17.52 28.00
C PHE A 45 -24.71 16.13 28.50
N PRO A 46 -25.24 16.05 29.75
CA PRO A 46 -25.69 14.79 30.34
C PRO A 46 -26.83 14.19 29.54
N ARG A 47 -26.61 12.98 29.03
CA ARG A 47 -27.56 12.30 28.15
C ARG A 47 -27.40 10.78 28.21
N LEU A 48 -28.46 10.05 27.89
CA LEU A 48 -28.39 8.62 27.63
C LEU A 48 -27.82 8.36 26.23
N SER A 49 -26.74 7.60 26.13
CA SER A 49 -26.22 7.08 24.87
C SER A 49 -26.38 5.58 24.84
N PRO A 50 -26.74 4.95 23.70
CA PRO A 50 -26.52 3.52 23.52
C PRO A 50 -25.05 3.20 23.74
N ALA A 51 -24.77 2.01 24.27
CA ALA A 51 -23.45 1.44 24.47
C ALA A 51 -22.37 2.43 24.98
N PRO A 52 -22.58 3.14 26.12
CA PRO A 52 -21.65 4.18 26.58
C PRO A 52 -20.23 3.66 26.86
N GLN A 53 -20.10 2.35 27.11
CA GLN A 53 -18.81 1.68 27.27
C GLN A 53 -17.86 1.81 26.05
N THR A 54 -18.38 2.04 24.84
CA THR A 54 -17.52 2.20 23.64
C THR A 54 -16.67 3.46 23.68
N VAL A 55 -17.11 4.48 24.43
CA VAL A 55 -16.37 5.73 24.65
C VAL A 55 -15.33 5.56 25.77
N LEU A 56 -15.46 4.52 26.59
CA LEU A 56 -14.60 4.26 27.77
C LEU A 56 -13.27 3.57 27.43
N LYS A 57 -12.84 3.59 26.17
CA LYS A 57 -11.54 3.04 25.77
C LYS A 57 -10.41 3.89 26.38
N THR A 58 -9.44 3.21 26.99
CA THR A 58 -8.26 3.86 27.59
C THR A 58 -7.27 4.36 26.56
N ASP A 59 -7.28 3.77 25.36
CA ASP A 59 -6.39 4.12 24.28
C ASP A 59 -6.98 5.27 23.46
N ARG A 60 -6.16 6.31 23.24
CA ARG A 60 -6.52 7.52 22.52
C ARG A 60 -5.61 7.64 21.31
N PRO A 61 -6.12 7.48 20.07
CA PRO A 61 -5.28 7.56 18.89
C PRO A 61 -4.64 8.95 18.80
N SER A 62 -3.31 8.99 18.68
CA SER A 62 -2.54 10.24 18.52
C SER A 62 -2.62 10.78 17.09
N ARG A 63 -2.82 9.91 16.10
CA ARG A 63 -2.95 10.23 14.68
C ARG A 63 -4.30 9.76 14.14
N LEU A 64 -4.85 10.49 13.18
CA LEU A 64 -6.03 10.05 12.43
C LEU A 64 -5.73 8.82 11.56
N PRO A 65 -6.74 7.99 11.26
CA PRO A 65 -6.54 6.79 10.46
C PRO A 65 -6.15 7.14 9.02
N SER A 66 -4.92 6.80 8.63
CA SER A 66 -4.44 6.92 7.25
C SER A 66 -4.83 5.70 6.41
N ILE A 67 -5.05 5.91 5.11
CA ILE A 67 -5.26 4.81 4.17
C ILE A 67 -3.93 4.18 3.78
N LYS A 68 -3.84 2.92 4.18
CA LYS A 68 -2.96 1.85 3.69
C LYS A 68 -2.98 1.75 2.17
N ASP A 69 -1.87 1.75 1.45
CA ASP A 69 -1.91 1.05 0.16
C ASP A 69 -1.98 1.96 -1.06
N VAL A 70 -1.63 3.23 -0.88
CA VAL A 70 -1.80 4.27 -1.89
C VAL A 70 -0.44 4.89 -2.18
N VAL A 71 -0.08 4.99 -3.46
CA VAL A 71 1.18 5.58 -3.87
C VAL A 71 0.94 7.02 -4.30
N ILE A 72 1.50 7.96 -3.56
CA ILE A 72 1.42 9.39 -3.86
C ILE A 72 2.80 9.85 -4.32
N VAL A 73 2.86 10.48 -5.48
CA VAL A 73 4.11 11.01 -6.04
C VAL A 73 3.97 12.48 -6.36
N GLY A 74 4.89 13.30 -5.85
CA GLY A 74 5.03 14.70 -6.25
C GLY A 74 5.56 14.82 -7.67
N VAL A 75 4.84 15.52 -8.54
CA VAL A 75 5.18 15.72 -9.96
C VAL A 75 6.45 16.55 -10.12
N HIS A 76 6.67 17.51 -9.23
CA HIS A 76 7.82 18.42 -9.26
C HIS A 76 8.85 18.13 -8.16
N SER A 77 8.38 17.79 -6.96
CA SER A 77 9.24 17.55 -5.80
C SER A 77 9.84 16.15 -5.77
N GLY A 78 9.27 15.19 -6.51
CA GLY A 78 9.69 13.78 -6.47
C GLY A 78 9.35 13.09 -5.14
N THR A 79 8.59 13.73 -4.26
CA THR A 79 8.14 13.17 -2.98
C THR A 79 7.41 11.86 -3.22
N TYR A 80 7.72 10.82 -2.44
CA TYR A 80 7.10 9.51 -2.55
C TYR A 80 6.50 9.11 -1.20
N LEU A 81 5.18 8.93 -1.16
CA LEU A 81 4.45 8.50 0.02
C LEU A 81 3.62 7.25 -0.30
N THR A 82 3.50 6.35 0.69
CA THR A 82 2.78 5.07 0.56
C THR A 82 1.48 5.03 1.36
N GLU A 83 1.16 6.13 2.05
CA GLU A 83 -0.06 6.29 2.83
C GLU A 83 -0.73 7.61 2.48
N LEU A 84 -2.06 7.61 2.48
CA LEU A 84 -2.86 8.80 2.33
C LEU A 84 -3.42 9.22 3.70
N ASN A 85 -3.16 10.47 4.06
CA ASN A 85 -3.72 11.11 5.23
C ASN A 85 -5.26 11.17 5.22
N PHE A 86 -5.87 11.29 6.40
CA PHE A 86 -7.31 11.20 6.59
C PHE A 86 -8.06 12.32 5.87
N PHE A 87 -7.65 13.58 6.01
CA PHE A 87 -8.32 14.70 5.35
C PHE A 87 -8.16 14.65 3.83
N ALA A 88 -7.03 14.13 3.35
CA ALA A 88 -6.85 13.85 1.93
C ALA A 88 -7.80 12.74 1.43
N ASP A 89 -8.06 11.68 2.21
CA ASP A 89 -9.10 10.69 1.86
C ASP A 89 -10.50 11.30 1.86
N VAL A 90 -10.83 12.15 2.83
CA VAL A 90 -12.15 12.81 2.89
C VAL A 90 -12.42 13.61 1.60
N ILE A 91 -11.39 14.22 1.01
CA ILE A 91 -11.52 14.97 -0.25
C ILE A 91 -11.67 14.04 -1.46
N HIS A 92 -10.80 13.03 -1.59
CA HIS A 92 -10.71 12.22 -2.81
C HIS A 92 -11.61 11.00 -2.82
N GLU A 93 -12.01 10.51 -1.65
CA GLU A 93 -12.78 9.29 -1.40
C GLU A 93 -12.23 8.11 -2.18
N ILE A 94 -10.96 7.79 -1.94
CA ILE A 94 -10.19 6.86 -2.77
C ILE A 94 -10.83 5.47 -2.79
N ASN A 95 -11.44 5.07 -1.67
CA ASN A 95 -12.13 3.79 -1.53
C ASN A 95 -13.39 3.65 -2.41
N GLN A 96 -13.97 4.76 -2.89
CA GLN A 96 -15.16 4.76 -3.75
C GLN A 96 -14.80 4.78 -5.25
N LEU A 97 -13.51 4.85 -5.59
CA LEU A 97 -13.06 4.87 -6.98
C LEU A 97 -13.25 3.51 -7.66
N ARG A 98 -13.82 3.54 -8.88
CA ARG A 98 -13.94 2.34 -9.72
C ARG A 98 -12.55 1.93 -10.25
N PRO A 99 -12.34 0.66 -10.60
CA PRO A 99 -11.09 0.24 -11.24
C PRO A 99 -10.81 1.06 -12.50
N TYR A 100 -9.57 1.55 -12.65
CA TYR A 100 -9.11 2.39 -13.76
C TYR A 100 -9.83 3.76 -13.90
N ASP A 101 -10.51 4.22 -12.86
CA ASP A 101 -11.12 5.57 -12.84
C ASP A 101 -10.04 6.66 -12.85
N PHE A 102 -10.37 7.81 -13.44
CA PHE A 102 -9.48 8.97 -13.54
C PHE A 102 -10.19 10.23 -13.08
N ARG A 103 -9.59 10.97 -12.13
CA ARG A 103 -10.15 12.23 -11.63
C ARG A 103 -9.07 13.30 -11.50
N VAL A 104 -9.46 14.54 -11.74
CA VAL A 104 -8.60 15.71 -11.59
C VAL A 104 -9.21 16.64 -10.55
N PHE A 105 -8.39 17.06 -9.57
CA PHE A 105 -8.78 18.02 -8.55
C PHE A 105 -7.88 19.25 -8.63
N HIS A 106 -8.48 20.43 -8.63
CA HIS A 106 -7.77 21.67 -8.35
C HIS A 106 -8.10 22.11 -6.93
N ILE A 107 -7.07 22.17 -6.08
CA ILE A 107 -7.20 22.58 -4.69
C ILE A 107 -6.43 23.88 -4.47
N LYS A 108 -7.13 24.92 -4.01
CA LYS A 108 -6.54 26.23 -3.68
C LYS A 108 -7.01 26.67 -2.29
N HIS A 109 -6.22 27.49 -1.60
CA HIS A 109 -6.69 28.15 -0.38
C HIS A 109 -7.75 29.20 -0.72
N ARG A 110 -8.87 29.23 0.02
CA ARG A 110 -9.97 30.20 -0.16
C ARG A 110 -9.54 31.62 0.17
N HIS A 111 -8.78 31.78 1.24
CA HIS A 111 -8.13 33.02 1.60
C HIS A 111 -6.63 32.78 1.45
N ALA A 112 -5.99 33.43 0.47
CA ALA A 112 -4.56 33.65 0.57
C ALA A 112 -4.32 34.37 1.91
N PRO A 113 -3.30 34.00 2.70
CA PRO A 113 -3.05 34.65 3.98
C PRO A 113 -2.87 36.15 3.76
N ALA A 114 -3.88 36.94 4.14
CA ALA A 114 -3.74 38.37 4.24
C ALA A 114 -2.96 38.63 5.53
N VAL A 115 -1.67 38.92 5.42
CA VAL A 115 -0.89 39.35 6.58
C VAL A 115 -0.30 40.73 6.30
N SER A 116 -0.69 41.64 7.19
CA SER A 116 -0.12 42.95 7.44
C SER A 116 1.40 42.87 7.56
N ILE A 117 2.09 43.57 6.67
CA ILE A 117 3.51 43.88 6.79
C ILE A 117 3.68 44.72 8.08
N PRO A 118 4.48 44.31 9.07
CA PRO A 118 4.86 45.21 10.15
C PRO A 118 5.63 46.37 9.53
N ASP A 119 5.18 47.60 9.79
CA ASP A 119 5.80 48.81 9.25
C ASP A 119 7.29 48.86 9.61
N ARG A 120 8.11 49.13 8.60
CA ARG A 120 9.57 49.10 8.65
C ARG A 120 10.20 50.23 9.51
N ASN A 121 9.38 50.95 10.28
CA ASN A 121 9.77 52.14 11.04
C ASN A 121 9.98 51.90 12.55
N ASP A 122 9.72 50.70 13.07
CA ASP A 122 9.86 50.43 14.52
C ASP A 122 11.27 49.94 14.93
N LEU A 123 12.26 49.98 14.02
CA LEU A 123 13.63 49.49 14.30
C LEU A 123 14.70 50.58 14.53
N GLU A 124 14.33 51.86 14.61
CA GLU A 124 15.29 52.92 14.97
C GLU A 124 14.78 53.77 16.13
N LYS A 125 15.02 53.31 17.36
CA LYS A 125 15.28 54.15 18.54
C LYS A 125 15.59 53.30 19.78
N GLN A 126 16.88 53.17 20.11
CA GLN A 126 17.49 53.56 21.40
C GLN A 126 18.91 52.96 21.53
N PRO A 127 19.95 53.75 21.89
CA PRO A 127 21.26 53.22 22.23
C PRO A 127 21.49 53.09 23.76
N ASN A 128 22.10 51.96 24.12
CA ASN A 128 22.95 51.62 25.29
C ASN A 128 22.76 52.28 26.66
N GLU A 129 22.50 51.45 27.69
CA GLU A 129 23.06 51.61 29.04
C GLU A 129 23.30 50.24 29.74
N HIS A 130 24.59 49.99 30.02
CA HIS A 130 25.27 49.23 31.09
C HIS A 130 24.75 47.89 31.67
N ALA A 131 25.72 46.99 31.85
CA ALA A 131 25.68 45.63 32.37
C ALA A 131 25.24 45.50 33.84
N ASP A 132 24.56 44.39 34.17
CA ASP A 132 25.07 43.37 35.12
C ASP A 132 24.08 42.22 35.41
N THR A 133 24.66 41.01 35.54
CA THR A 133 24.21 39.80 36.28
C THR A 133 23.02 38.94 35.78
N THR A 134 23.35 37.66 35.49
CA THR A 134 22.57 36.41 35.67
C THR A 134 21.07 36.40 35.38
N THR A 135 20.64 35.58 34.41
CA THR A 135 19.66 34.47 34.56
C THR A 135 19.44 33.77 33.21
N THR A 136 19.70 32.46 33.21
CA THR A 136 19.12 31.39 32.40
C THR A 136 18.66 31.71 30.97
N THR A 137 19.43 31.17 30.02
CA THR A 137 19.04 30.86 28.64
C THR A 137 17.67 30.16 28.60
N ALA A 138 16.64 30.90 28.22
CA ALA A 138 15.41 30.35 27.67
C ALA A 138 15.45 30.56 26.15
N THR A 139 15.81 29.51 25.44
CA THR A 139 15.66 29.39 23.98
C THR A 139 14.16 29.52 23.68
N ALA A 140 13.74 30.68 23.18
CA ALA A 140 12.38 30.84 22.66
C ALA A 140 12.32 30.17 21.27
N GLU A 141 11.80 28.94 21.24
CA GLU A 141 11.37 28.29 20.00
C GLU A 141 10.24 29.14 19.36
N PRO A 142 10.27 29.38 18.03
CA PRO A 142 9.17 30.07 17.36
C PRO A 142 7.90 29.23 17.48
N PRO A 143 6.71 29.84 17.66
CA PRO A 143 5.49 29.08 17.83
C PRO A 143 5.18 28.30 16.56
N ASP A 144 5.11 26.97 16.67
CA ASP A 144 4.54 26.11 15.63
C ASP A 144 3.13 26.61 15.33
N GLU A 145 2.96 27.30 14.20
CA GLU A 145 1.66 27.79 13.76
C GLU A 145 0.81 26.57 13.41
N VAL A 146 -0.06 26.17 14.34
CA VAL A 146 -0.88 24.97 14.25
C VAL A 146 -2.23 25.34 13.64
N ILE A 147 -2.60 24.68 12.54
CA ILE A 147 -3.88 24.93 11.89
C ILE A 147 -4.94 24.03 12.52
N HIS A 148 -6.00 24.66 13.00
CA HIS A 148 -7.18 23.98 13.51
C HIS A 148 -8.22 23.80 12.41
N VAL A 149 -8.70 22.56 12.22
CA VAL A 149 -9.86 22.28 11.36
C VAL A 149 -11.10 22.16 12.24
N PRO A 150 -12.00 23.16 12.24
CA PRO A 150 -13.19 23.08 13.06
C PRO A 150 -14.19 22.05 12.50
N PHE A 151 -15.08 21.58 13.37
CA PHE A 151 -16.25 20.81 12.96
C PHE A 151 -17.24 21.70 12.23
N LYS A 152 -17.77 21.21 11.11
CA LYS A 152 -18.82 21.89 10.37
C LYS A 152 -20.10 21.92 11.22
N ARG A 153 -20.72 23.10 11.34
CA ARG A 153 -21.98 23.29 12.07
C ARG A 153 -23.08 23.80 11.14
N PRO A 154 -24.32 23.28 11.21
CA PRO A 154 -24.79 22.17 12.05
C PRO A 154 -24.44 20.78 11.46
N CYS A 155 -24.06 19.83 12.31
CA CYS A 155 -23.78 18.44 11.94
C CYS A 155 -24.95 17.52 12.31
N ALA A 156 -25.22 16.47 11.52
CA ALA A 156 -26.31 15.51 11.79
C ALA A 156 -26.20 14.87 13.19
N ILE A 157 -24.99 14.60 13.65
CA ILE A 157 -24.72 14.02 14.98
C ILE A 157 -25.15 14.97 16.10
N ASP A 158 -25.04 16.29 15.90
CA ASP A 158 -25.39 17.28 16.91
C ASP A 158 -26.90 17.25 17.15
N PHE A 159 -27.71 17.07 16.09
CA PHE A 159 -29.15 16.87 16.22
C PHE A 159 -29.50 15.61 17.02
N VAL A 160 -28.78 14.50 16.80
CA VAL A 160 -28.99 13.25 17.57
C VAL A 160 -28.58 13.43 19.04
N ILE A 161 -27.48 14.14 19.31
CA ILE A 161 -27.04 14.47 20.68
C ILE A 161 -28.08 15.34 21.38
N ILE A 162 -28.59 16.38 20.71
CA ILE A 162 -29.64 17.26 21.25
C ILE A 162 -30.93 16.49 21.50
N ALA A 163 -31.36 15.64 20.56
CA ALA A 163 -32.52 14.77 20.74
C ALA A 163 -32.36 13.83 21.95
N SER A 164 -31.16 13.27 22.13
CA SER A 164 -30.82 12.44 23.29
C SER A 164 -30.90 13.21 24.61
N VAL A 165 -30.42 14.46 24.66
CA VAL A 165 -30.54 15.32 25.84
C VAL A 165 -32.03 15.59 26.16
N ILE A 166 -32.84 15.88 25.15
CA ILE A 166 -34.28 16.13 25.32
C ILE A 166 -35.01 14.89 25.84
N ILE A 167 -34.75 13.71 25.24
CA ILE A 167 -35.32 12.43 25.69
C ILE A 167 -34.92 12.14 27.14
N THR A 168 -33.65 12.36 27.48
CA THR A 168 -33.13 12.13 28.84
C THR A 168 -33.80 13.06 29.86
N ALA A 169 -33.96 14.34 29.53
CA ALA A 169 -34.65 15.31 30.38
C ALA A 169 -36.14 14.95 30.56
N GLY A 170 -36.82 14.52 29.48
CA GLY A 170 -38.20 14.05 29.53
C GLY A 170 -38.39 12.84 30.44
N LEU A 171 -37.51 11.84 30.32
CA LEU A 171 -37.53 10.66 31.20
C LEU A 171 -37.25 11.02 32.67
N PHE A 172 -36.35 11.97 32.93
CA PHE A 172 -36.05 12.41 34.29
C PHE A 172 -37.25 13.10 34.94
N VAL A 173 -37.94 13.99 34.22
CA VAL A 173 -39.16 14.65 34.70
C VAL A 173 -40.29 13.64 34.91
N TRP A 174 -40.43 12.66 34.01
CA TRP A 174 -41.43 11.60 34.14
C TRP A 174 -41.17 10.72 35.38
N ALA A 175 -39.92 10.31 35.61
CA ALA A 175 -39.54 9.55 36.81
C ALA A 175 -39.91 10.30 38.10
N GLY A 176 -39.66 11.61 38.15
CA GLY A 176 -40.08 12.46 39.27
C GLY A 176 -41.59 12.55 39.44
N SER A 177 -42.35 12.62 38.35
CA SER A 177 -43.82 12.67 38.39
C SER A 177 -44.45 11.37 38.89
N ILE A 178 -43.83 10.22 38.62
CA ILE A 178 -44.29 8.90 39.13
C ILE A 178 -43.82 8.66 40.58
N GLY A 179 -42.85 9.46 41.06
CA GLY A 179 -42.19 9.25 42.35
C GLY A 179 -41.28 8.01 42.36
N ASP A 180 -40.68 7.67 41.22
CA ASP A 180 -39.68 6.60 41.11
C ASP A 180 -38.26 7.19 41.33
N GLY A 181 -37.85 7.24 42.60
CA GLY A 181 -36.55 7.79 42.98
C GLY A 181 -35.37 6.95 42.48
N VAL A 182 -35.55 5.64 42.31
CA VAL A 182 -34.50 4.75 41.78
C VAL A 182 -34.25 5.08 40.31
N ALA A 183 -35.31 5.25 39.52
CA ALA A 183 -35.20 5.65 38.11
C ALA A 183 -34.55 7.03 37.94
N MET A 184 -34.88 8.01 38.79
CA MET A 184 -34.24 9.32 38.76
C MET A 184 -32.72 9.23 38.98
N ILE A 185 -32.29 8.49 40.00
CA ILE A 185 -30.86 8.32 40.30
C ILE A 185 -30.17 7.54 39.17
N ALA A 186 -30.81 6.51 38.62
CA ALA A 186 -30.28 5.73 37.49
C ALA A 186 -30.06 6.60 36.24
N ILE A 187 -31.05 7.41 35.86
CA ILE A 187 -30.94 8.32 34.71
C ILE A 187 -29.85 9.36 34.96
N ALA A 188 -29.79 9.96 36.15
CA ALA A 188 -28.77 10.95 36.51
C ALA A 188 -27.35 10.38 36.47
N THR A 189 -27.13 9.20 37.06
CA THR A 189 -25.81 8.55 37.09
C THR A 189 -25.36 8.11 35.70
N MET A 190 -26.25 7.52 34.90
CA MET A 190 -25.93 7.08 33.54
C MET A 190 -25.67 8.25 32.59
N SER A 191 -26.47 9.31 32.69
CA SER A 191 -26.29 10.52 31.88
C SER A 191 -24.99 11.26 32.21
N LEU A 192 -24.64 11.33 33.49
CA LEU A 192 -23.37 11.89 33.96
C LEU A 192 -22.17 11.03 33.52
N SER A 193 -22.29 9.71 33.58
CA SER A 193 -21.26 8.79 33.07
C SER A 193 -20.92 9.07 31.60
N THR A 194 -21.95 9.16 30.75
CA THR A 194 -21.79 9.43 29.31
C THR A 194 -21.11 10.78 29.06
N SER A 195 -21.49 11.83 29.79
CA SER A 195 -20.85 13.14 29.72
C SER A 195 -19.38 13.13 30.10
N LEU A 196 -19.04 12.47 31.22
CA LEU A 196 -17.67 12.39 31.72
C LEU A 196 -16.78 11.59 30.76
N ALA A 197 -17.32 10.50 30.19
CA ALA A 197 -16.66 9.72 29.16
C ALA A 197 -16.38 10.55 27.89
N CYS A 198 -17.34 11.35 27.44
CA CYS A 198 -17.15 12.22 26.27
C CYS A 198 -16.16 13.35 26.56
N LEU A 199 -16.22 13.95 27.75
CA LEU A 199 -15.32 15.02 28.16
C LEU A 199 -13.87 14.53 28.27
N SER A 200 -13.67 13.35 28.85
CA SER A 200 -12.33 12.75 29.01
C SER A 200 -11.64 12.47 27.66
N SER A 201 -12.44 12.17 26.64
CA SER A 201 -11.97 11.84 25.28
C SER A 201 -12.16 12.99 24.29
N SER A 202 -12.41 14.22 24.77
CA SER A 202 -12.62 15.38 23.90
C SER A 202 -11.34 15.82 23.19
N TRP A 203 -11.44 16.03 21.88
CA TRP A 203 -10.29 16.28 21.02
C TRP A 203 -10.63 17.19 19.84
N GLN A 204 -9.60 17.67 19.16
CA GLN A 204 -9.68 18.44 17.92
C GLN A 204 -8.53 18.05 16.97
N PRO A 205 -8.78 17.98 15.66
CA PRO A 205 -7.71 17.72 14.69
C PRO A 205 -6.82 18.96 14.52
N VAL A 206 -5.54 18.68 14.28
CA VAL A 206 -4.50 19.67 14.02
C VAL A 206 -3.75 19.26 12.77
N LEU A 207 -3.58 20.22 11.86
CA LEU A 207 -2.71 20.09 10.68
C LEU A 207 -1.41 20.85 10.92
N SER A 208 -0.29 20.26 10.50
CA SER A 208 1.02 20.90 10.53
C SER A 208 1.12 22.01 9.47
N ALA A 209 1.41 23.24 9.87
CA ALA A 209 1.71 24.34 8.94
C ALA A 209 3.21 24.47 8.66
N ARG A 210 3.54 25.19 7.60
CA ARG A 210 4.91 25.65 7.34
C ARG A 210 5.17 26.95 8.11
N PRO A 211 6.28 27.09 8.85
CA PRO A 211 6.62 28.31 9.58
C PRO A 211 7.21 29.45 8.70
N THR A 212 7.26 29.30 7.37
CA THR A 212 7.95 30.25 6.47
C THR A 212 7.05 30.69 5.32
N SER A 213 6.84 32.01 5.22
CA SER A 213 5.92 32.66 4.27
C SER A 213 6.53 32.96 2.88
N ALA A 214 7.50 32.16 2.43
CA ALA A 214 8.07 32.34 1.10
C ALA A 214 7.13 31.77 0.02
N GLU A 215 6.91 32.50 -1.08
CA GLU A 215 6.10 32.06 -2.22
C GLU A 215 6.59 30.68 -2.71
N VAL A 216 5.68 29.72 -2.77
CA VAL A 216 6.01 28.31 -3.00
C VAL A 216 5.66 27.91 -4.44
N PRO A 217 6.55 27.19 -5.14
CA PRO A 217 6.24 26.63 -6.45
C PRO A 217 5.05 25.64 -6.42
N ASN A 218 4.59 25.24 -7.60
CA ASN A 218 3.54 24.25 -7.77
C ASN A 218 3.93 22.91 -7.11
N GLY A 219 3.02 22.36 -6.32
CA GLY A 219 3.19 21.12 -5.57
C GLY A 219 2.32 20.00 -6.10
N ASP A 220 2.08 19.96 -7.42
CA ASP A 220 1.20 18.98 -8.03
C ASP A 220 1.58 17.55 -7.64
N ILE A 221 0.56 16.72 -7.35
CA ILE A 221 0.74 15.32 -6.95
C ILE A 221 -0.11 14.39 -7.81
N VAL A 222 0.36 13.16 -7.95
CA VAL A 222 -0.41 12.06 -8.53
C VAL A 222 -0.60 10.98 -7.49
N ILE A 223 -1.84 10.58 -7.29
CA ILE A 223 -2.25 9.53 -6.38
C ILE A 223 -2.62 8.30 -7.22
N SER A 224 -1.95 7.19 -6.96
CA SER A 224 -2.16 5.90 -7.63
C SER A 224 -2.66 4.87 -6.62
N THR A 225 -3.77 4.22 -6.96
CA THR A 225 -4.45 3.24 -6.09
C THR A 225 -4.11 1.81 -6.47
N ARG A 226 -4.38 0.85 -5.56
CA ARG A 226 -4.30 -0.59 -5.85
C ARG A 226 -5.21 -1.03 -7.00
N ASN A 227 -6.39 -0.41 -7.13
CA ASN A 227 -7.35 -0.67 -8.21
C ASN A 227 -6.96 -0.01 -9.54
N ARG A 228 -5.72 0.51 -9.65
CA ARG A 228 -5.19 1.17 -10.85
C ARG A 228 -5.98 2.41 -11.28
N ALA A 229 -6.82 2.96 -10.40
CA ALA A 229 -7.37 4.29 -10.55
C ALA A 229 -6.31 5.34 -10.20
N MET A 230 -6.35 6.48 -10.89
CA MET A 230 -5.43 7.59 -10.67
C MET A 230 -6.18 8.88 -10.40
N VAL A 231 -5.65 9.66 -9.47
CA VAL A 231 -6.15 10.99 -9.14
C VAL A 231 -5.00 11.98 -9.28
N VAL A 232 -5.17 12.98 -10.14
CA VAL A 232 -4.20 14.07 -10.27
C VAL A 232 -4.72 15.26 -9.48
N VAL A 233 -3.88 15.83 -8.63
CA VAL A 233 -4.22 17.00 -7.83
C VAL A 233 -3.27 18.13 -8.18
N HIS A 234 -3.84 19.22 -8.66
CA HIS A 234 -3.15 20.48 -8.87
C HIS A 234 -3.31 21.35 -7.64
N CYS A 235 -2.19 21.63 -6.96
CA CYS A 235 -2.16 22.41 -5.74
C CYS A 235 -0.80 23.08 -5.52
N THR A 236 -0.75 24.05 -4.61
CA THR A 236 0.53 24.63 -4.16
C THR A 236 1.25 23.62 -3.27
N GLU A 237 2.58 23.68 -3.22
CA GLU A 237 3.39 22.80 -2.36
C GLU A 237 3.07 22.97 -0.87
N GLU A 238 2.53 24.12 -0.47
CA GLU A 238 2.00 24.32 0.89
C GLU A 238 0.83 23.38 1.20
N ILE A 239 -0.17 23.30 0.31
CA ILE A 239 -1.31 22.39 0.45
C ILE A 239 -0.84 20.94 0.41
N THR A 240 0.13 20.64 -0.46
CA THR A 240 0.72 19.30 -0.57
C THR A 240 1.34 18.86 0.75
N ARG A 241 2.10 19.76 1.38
CA ARG A 241 2.70 19.49 2.67
C ARG A 241 1.70 19.46 3.81
N GLU A 242 0.66 20.28 3.79
CA GLU A 242 -0.36 20.31 4.84
C GLU A 242 -1.23 19.05 4.80
N LEU A 243 -1.79 18.71 3.63
CA LEU A 243 -2.78 17.64 3.51
C LEU A 243 -2.18 16.26 3.28
N TYR A 244 -1.05 16.13 2.57
CA TYR A 244 -0.54 14.83 2.13
C TYR A 244 0.76 14.43 2.83
N CYS A 245 1.70 15.34 3.01
CA CYS A 245 2.99 15.02 3.65
C CYS A 245 2.97 15.25 5.17
N GLY A 246 2.10 16.12 5.66
CA GLY A 246 2.06 16.60 7.04
C GLY A 246 1.53 15.54 7.99
N THR A 247 1.90 15.65 9.28
CA THR A 247 1.32 14.80 10.32
C THR A 247 -0.02 15.38 10.76
N GLU A 248 -1.06 14.55 10.73
CA GLU A 248 -2.39 14.88 11.23
C GLU A 248 -2.53 14.41 12.67
N ASP A 249 -2.33 15.33 13.61
CA ASP A 249 -2.32 14.98 15.02
C ASP A 249 -3.67 15.26 15.69
N CYS A 250 -4.07 14.37 16.59
CA CYS A 250 -5.24 14.51 17.44
C CYS A 250 -4.85 15.25 18.72
N ARG A 251 -5.18 16.54 18.83
CA ARG A 251 -4.94 17.32 20.05
C ARG A 251 -6.10 17.12 21.03
N TYR A 252 -5.87 16.32 22.07
CA TYR A 252 -6.82 16.14 23.16
C TYR A 252 -6.84 17.36 24.09
N ARG A 253 -8.04 17.76 24.54
CA ARG A 253 -8.20 18.89 25.47
C ARG A 253 -7.68 18.59 26.87
N LEU A 254 -7.77 17.32 27.27
CA LEU A 254 -7.32 16.84 28.58
C LEU A 254 -6.04 16.01 28.47
N SER A 255 -5.10 16.27 29.38
CA SER A 255 -3.88 15.49 29.56
C SER A 255 -4.16 14.10 30.16
N ASP A 256 -3.16 13.21 30.17
CA ASP A 256 -3.36 11.78 30.46
C ASP A 256 -3.81 11.45 31.88
N ARG A 257 -3.41 12.26 32.87
CA ARG A 257 -3.81 12.05 34.28
C ARG A 257 -5.31 12.36 34.50
N PRO A 258 -5.80 13.57 34.19
CA PRO A 258 -7.23 13.86 34.34
C PRO A 258 -8.10 13.00 33.41
N HIS A 259 -7.61 12.63 32.22
CA HIS A 259 -8.29 11.67 31.35
C HIS A 259 -8.55 10.34 32.05
N ARG A 260 -7.52 9.69 32.59
CA ARG A 260 -7.65 8.38 33.29
C ARG A 260 -8.54 8.46 34.54
N ALA A 261 -8.45 9.57 35.28
CA ALA A 261 -9.30 9.79 36.45
C ALA A 261 -10.79 9.92 36.08
N LEU A 262 -11.11 10.75 35.09
CA LEU A 262 -12.48 10.93 34.61
C LEU A 262 -13.04 9.65 33.99
N LEU A 263 -12.21 8.91 33.24
CA LEU A 263 -12.56 7.61 32.68
C LEU A 263 -12.95 6.63 33.80
N GLY A 264 -12.13 6.51 34.85
CA GLY A 264 -12.42 5.66 36.01
C GLY A 264 -13.73 6.05 36.70
N ILE A 265 -13.97 7.35 36.92
CA ILE A 265 -15.22 7.86 37.50
C ILE A 265 -16.42 7.50 36.62
N SER A 266 -16.30 7.70 35.30
CA SER A 266 -17.38 7.37 34.37
C SER A 266 -17.71 5.88 34.33
N THR A 267 -16.72 4.99 34.41
CA THR A 267 -16.92 3.54 34.47
C THR A 267 -17.67 3.12 35.75
N VAL A 268 -17.31 3.69 36.90
CA VAL A 268 -18.02 3.42 38.16
C VAL A 268 -19.46 3.90 38.10
N LEU A 269 -19.70 5.12 37.58
CA LEU A 269 -21.05 5.66 37.40
C LEU A 269 -21.89 4.81 36.42
N LEU A 270 -21.27 4.28 35.37
CA LEU A 270 -21.92 3.37 34.43
C LEU A 270 -22.37 2.09 35.13
N MET A 271 -21.46 1.45 35.90
CA MET A 271 -21.78 0.23 36.64
C MET A 271 -22.92 0.44 37.64
N VAL A 272 -22.90 1.56 38.39
CA VAL A 272 -23.97 1.93 39.32
C VAL A 272 -25.29 2.18 38.57
N GLY A 273 -25.25 2.92 37.46
CA GLY A 273 -26.44 3.21 36.65
C GLY A 273 -27.11 1.95 36.09
N VAL A 274 -26.33 0.98 35.59
CA VAL A 274 -26.85 -0.31 35.08
C VAL A 274 -27.57 -1.09 36.18
N VAL A 275 -26.99 -1.16 37.39
CA VAL A 275 -27.60 -1.87 38.52
C VAL A 275 -28.90 -1.18 38.98
N LEU A 276 -28.95 0.15 38.97
CA LEU A 276 -30.16 0.87 39.35
C LEU A 276 -31.29 0.69 38.32
N PHE A 277 -30.98 0.57 37.03
CA PHE A 277 -32.00 0.33 36.00
C PHE A 277 -32.76 -0.99 36.17
N SER A 278 -32.10 -2.06 36.65
CA SER A 278 -32.79 -3.33 36.91
C SER A 278 -33.77 -3.26 38.10
N ASN A 279 -33.65 -2.23 38.93
CA ASN A 279 -34.48 -2.03 40.13
C ASN A 279 -35.53 -0.92 39.97
N CYS A 280 -35.66 -0.34 38.78
CA CYS A 280 -36.70 0.65 38.49
C CYS A 280 -38.09 0.01 38.36
N ARG A 281 -39.16 0.80 38.51
CA ARG A 281 -40.52 0.31 38.24
C ARG A 281 -40.68 -0.07 36.76
N TRP A 282 -41.57 -1.02 36.48
CA TRP A 282 -41.79 -1.55 35.12
C TRP A 282 -42.14 -0.46 34.09
N MET A 283 -42.89 0.57 34.51
CA MET A 283 -43.27 1.72 33.66
C MET A 283 -42.02 2.46 33.18
N MET A 284 -41.10 2.76 34.11
CA MET A 284 -39.86 3.45 33.79
C MET A 284 -38.89 2.56 33.02
N GLN A 285 -38.80 1.28 33.36
CA GLN A 285 -38.01 0.31 32.59
C GLN A 285 -38.44 0.28 31.12
N THR A 286 -39.74 0.21 30.85
CA THR A 286 -40.28 0.21 29.49
C THR A 286 -39.97 1.52 28.76
N ALA A 287 -40.20 2.67 29.41
CA ALA A 287 -39.94 3.98 28.82
C ALA A 287 -38.45 4.19 28.46
N ILE A 288 -37.55 3.74 29.33
CA ILE A 288 -36.10 3.77 29.12
C ILE A 288 -35.73 2.83 27.96
N GLY A 289 -36.25 1.60 27.94
CA GLY A 289 -36.02 0.65 26.85
C GLY A 289 -36.45 1.17 25.48
N VAL A 290 -37.65 1.78 25.39
CA VAL A 290 -38.14 2.42 24.15
C VAL A 290 -37.24 3.58 23.73
N SER A 291 -36.81 4.40 24.69
CA SER A 291 -35.90 5.51 24.43
C SER A 291 -34.55 5.03 23.86
N TYR A 292 -33.98 3.95 24.40
CA TYR A 292 -32.75 3.35 23.86
C TYR A 292 -32.94 2.77 22.46
N MET A 293 -34.10 2.15 22.16
CA MET A 293 -34.41 1.70 20.78
C MET A 293 -34.45 2.88 19.81
N ILE A 294 -35.14 3.96 20.18
CA ILE A 294 -35.22 5.18 19.38
C ILE A 294 -33.82 5.76 19.15
N LEU A 295 -33.02 5.89 20.21
CA LEU A 295 -31.66 6.40 20.12
C LEU A 295 -30.77 5.53 19.23
N ASN A 296 -30.83 4.21 19.37
CA ASN A 296 -30.05 3.29 18.53
C ASN A 296 -30.43 3.42 17.05
N ILE A 297 -31.72 3.56 16.74
CA ILE A 297 -32.21 3.82 15.37
C ILE A 297 -31.71 5.18 14.86
N LEU A 298 -31.77 6.23 15.69
CA LEU A 298 -31.30 7.57 15.31
C LEU A 298 -29.80 7.56 15.01
N TYR A 299 -28.98 6.93 15.87
CA TYR A 299 -27.54 6.78 15.63
C TYR A 299 -27.24 5.92 14.39
N TRP A 300 -28.02 4.85 14.16
CA TRP A 300 -27.90 4.03 12.95
C TRP A 300 -28.28 4.80 11.67
N ALA A 301 -29.18 5.77 11.75
CA ALA A 301 -29.61 6.57 10.61
C ALA A 301 -28.60 7.67 10.22
N VAL A 302 -27.66 8.05 11.11
CA VAL A 302 -26.69 9.14 10.83
C VAL A 302 -25.89 8.92 9.54
N PRO A 303 -25.28 7.74 9.29
CA PRO A 303 -24.57 7.49 8.03
C PRO A 303 -25.43 7.55 6.76
N LEU A 304 -26.76 7.41 6.87
CA LEU A 304 -27.66 7.55 5.72
C LEU A 304 -27.92 9.00 5.36
N LEU A 305 -27.81 9.90 6.35
CA LEU A 305 -28.08 11.33 6.21
C LEU A 305 -26.79 12.14 6.00
N MET A 306 -25.62 11.53 6.20
CA MET A 306 -24.36 12.24 6.30
C MET A 306 -23.24 11.53 5.55
N ASP A 307 -22.69 12.22 4.56
CA ASP A 307 -21.42 11.83 3.92
C ASP A 307 -20.22 12.27 4.77
N ARG A 308 -19.09 11.57 4.62
CA ARG A 308 -17.86 11.86 5.40
C ARG A 308 -17.36 13.29 5.22
N ARG A 309 -17.64 13.90 4.06
CA ARG A 309 -17.27 15.28 3.71
C ARG A 309 -17.99 16.33 4.55
N ASP A 310 -19.19 16.02 5.07
CA ASP A 310 -20.01 16.98 5.78
C ASP A 310 -19.66 17.13 7.27
N VAL A 311 -18.75 16.31 7.78
CA VAL A 311 -18.33 16.34 9.20
C VAL A 311 -17.36 17.48 9.46
N TRP A 312 -16.44 17.68 8.53
CA TRP A 312 -15.28 18.54 8.71
C TRP A 312 -15.44 19.83 7.93
N ASP A 313 -15.12 20.95 8.55
CA ASP A 313 -15.15 22.24 7.86
C ASP A 313 -13.90 22.39 6.99
N MET A 314 -14.00 21.95 5.73
CA MET A 314 -12.97 22.13 4.72
C MET A 314 -13.10 23.47 3.97
N SER A 315 -13.83 24.46 4.50
CA SER A 315 -14.05 25.76 3.84
C SER A 315 -12.77 26.54 3.56
N ARG A 316 -11.66 26.20 4.23
CA ARG A 316 -10.32 26.73 3.94
C ARG A 316 -9.87 26.41 2.51
N TYR A 317 -10.35 25.31 1.92
CA TYR A 317 -9.98 24.86 0.58
C TYR A 317 -11.12 25.08 -0.42
N VAL A 318 -10.78 25.63 -1.58
CA VAL A 318 -11.63 25.61 -2.77
C VAL A 318 -11.24 24.39 -3.58
N ILE A 319 -12.16 23.43 -3.66
CA ILE A 319 -11.96 22.15 -4.32
C ILE A 319 -12.82 22.13 -5.58
N GLU A 320 -12.18 22.17 -6.75
CA GLU A 320 -12.83 21.98 -8.04
C GLU A 320 -12.50 20.58 -8.57
N GLN A 321 -13.50 19.72 -8.67
CA GLN A 321 -13.35 18.44 -9.37
C GLN A 321 -13.62 18.67 -10.85
N ARG A 322 -12.65 18.33 -11.69
CA ARG A 322 -12.81 18.29 -13.14
C ARG A 322 -12.83 16.84 -13.61
N GLY A 323 -13.75 16.55 -14.53
CA GLY A 323 -13.71 15.31 -15.29
C GLY A 323 -12.49 15.28 -16.21
N PRO A 324 -12.17 14.12 -16.80
CA PRO A 324 -11.11 14.04 -17.82
C PRO A 324 -11.37 15.07 -18.92
N MET A 325 -10.31 15.75 -19.37
CA MET A 325 -10.40 16.80 -20.40
C MET A 325 -10.93 16.27 -21.75
N PHE A 326 -10.94 14.95 -21.94
CA PHE A 326 -11.33 14.27 -23.17
C PHE A 326 -12.35 13.15 -22.92
N PRO A 327 -13.21 12.84 -23.91
CA PRO A 327 -14.25 11.83 -23.76
C PRO A 327 -13.64 10.46 -23.41
N PRO A 328 -14.39 9.61 -22.68
CA PRO A 328 -13.97 8.25 -22.43
C PRO A 328 -13.66 7.57 -23.77
N SER A 329 -12.49 6.91 -23.85
CA SER A 329 -12.09 6.17 -25.05
C SER A 329 -13.19 5.20 -25.48
N ARG A 330 -13.23 4.90 -26.79
CA ARG A 330 -14.04 3.80 -27.33
C ARG A 330 -13.68 2.45 -26.69
N ASN A 331 -12.46 2.33 -26.17
CA ASN A 331 -11.94 1.11 -25.57
C ASN A 331 -12.36 0.96 -24.09
N LYS A 332 -12.31 -0.28 -23.60
CA LYS A 332 -12.55 -0.59 -22.19
C LYS A 332 -11.53 0.15 -21.30
N PRO A 333 -11.94 0.62 -20.11
CA PRO A 333 -11.04 1.33 -19.20
C PRO A 333 -9.86 0.42 -18.84
N SER A 334 -8.65 0.96 -19.00
CA SER A 334 -7.40 0.20 -18.85
C SER A 334 -6.33 1.04 -18.17
N LEU A 335 -5.38 0.37 -17.52
CA LEU A 335 -4.25 1.04 -16.85
C LEU A 335 -3.50 1.97 -17.79
N THR A 336 -3.25 1.53 -19.03
CA THR A 336 -2.52 2.30 -20.05
C THR A 336 -3.24 3.60 -20.40
N GLN A 337 -4.57 3.57 -20.44
CA GLN A 337 -5.39 4.74 -20.72
C GLN A 337 -5.43 5.70 -19.51
N THR A 338 -5.66 5.18 -18.31
CA THR A 338 -5.66 5.99 -17.07
C THR A 338 -4.28 6.65 -16.86
N LEU A 339 -3.21 5.91 -17.13
CA LEU A 339 -1.83 6.43 -17.10
C LEU A 339 -1.62 7.54 -18.13
N TRP A 340 -2.13 7.38 -19.35
CA TRP A 340 -2.03 8.41 -20.37
C TRP A 340 -2.79 9.69 -19.98
N TYR A 341 -4.00 9.58 -19.42
CA TYR A 341 -4.74 10.74 -18.90
C TYR A 341 -3.96 11.47 -17.79
N ALA A 342 -3.31 10.73 -16.89
CA ALA A 342 -2.46 11.34 -15.86
C ALA A 342 -1.22 12.04 -16.46
N ILE A 343 -0.58 11.45 -17.47
CA ILE A 343 0.57 12.07 -18.16
C ILE A 343 0.13 13.34 -18.91
N GLN A 344 -1.05 13.32 -19.50
CA GLN A 344 -1.61 14.45 -20.23
C GLN A 344 -1.86 15.66 -19.31
N GLU A 345 -2.44 15.44 -18.13
CA GLU A 345 -2.68 16.50 -17.15
C GLU A 345 -1.38 17.00 -16.51
N THR A 346 -0.47 16.09 -16.13
CA THR A 346 0.80 16.46 -15.47
C THR A 346 1.88 16.98 -16.42
N ARG A 347 1.78 16.66 -17.71
CA ARG A 347 2.78 16.93 -18.77
C ARG A 347 4.19 16.44 -18.41
N ARG A 348 4.29 15.39 -17.59
CA ARG A 348 5.55 14.77 -17.15
C ARG A 348 5.36 13.27 -17.02
N THR A 349 6.45 12.52 -17.13
CA THR A 349 6.47 11.05 -17.04
C THR A 349 7.36 10.51 -15.93
N GLU A 350 8.19 11.35 -15.31
CA GLU A 350 9.13 10.97 -14.25
C GLU A 350 8.42 10.31 -13.06
N TRP A 351 7.29 10.88 -12.63
CA TRP A 351 6.48 10.35 -11.53
C TRP A 351 5.91 8.95 -11.81
N ALA A 352 5.71 8.57 -13.09
CA ALA A 352 5.19 7.25 -13.46
C ALA A 352 6.20 6.13 -13.18
N ARG A 353 7.50 6.46 -13.19
CA ARG A 353 8.58 5.56 -12.79
C ARG A 353 8.64 5.42 -11.28
N THR A 354 8.62 6.54 -10.56
CA THR A 354 8.66 6.54 -9.09
C THR A 354 7.44 5.83 -8.48
N SER A 355 6.27 5.96 -9.09
CA SER A 355 5.03 5.31 -8.62
C SER A 355 4.95 3.80 -8.93
N ASN A 356 5.94 3.22 -9.63
CA ASN A 356 5.96 1.82 -10.07
C ASN A 356 4.69 1.38 -10.83
N VAL A 357 4.05 2.34 -11.51
CA VAL A 357 2.83 2.09 -12.29
C VAL A 357 3.18 1.43 -13.63
N ALA A 358 4.26 1.90 -14.26
CA ALA A 358 4.78 1.35 -15.51
C ALA A 358 5.95 0.39 -15.24
N PRO A 359 5.93 -0.85 -15.79
CA PRO A 359 7.03 -1.81 -15.64
C PRO A 359 8.38 -1.25 -16.08
N VAL A 360 9.45 -1.60 -15.36
CA VAL A 360 10.83 -1.23 -15.71
C VAL A 360 11.27 -2.01 -16.94
N SER A 361 11.16 -1.38 -18.11
CA SER A 361 11.49 -1.97 -19.40
C SER A 361 11.73 -0.87 -20.44
N GLN A 362 12.72 -1.08 -21.30
CA GLN A 362 13.05 -0.17 -22.42
C GLN A 362 11.84 0.11 -23.33
N TRP A 363 10.93 -0.86 -23.50
CA TRP A 363 9.73 -0.69 -24.32
C TRP A 363 8.72 0.24 -23.67
N TRP A 364 8.62 0.18 -22.34
CA TRP A 364 7.80 1.13 -21.58
C TRP A 364 8.44 2.52 -21.53
N ASP A 365 9.77 2.64 -21.55
CA ASP A 365 10.44 3.95 -21.67
C ASP A 365 10.06 4.61 -23.00
N ARG A 366 10.15 3.86 -24.10
CA ARG A 366 9.71 4.34 -25.42
C ARG A 366 8.23 4.72 -25.45
N TRP A 367 7.37 3.89 -24.83
CA TRP A 367 5.95 4.22 -24.75
C TRP A 367 5.68 5.50 -23.96
N LEU A 368 6.39 5.73 -22.84
CA LEU A 368 6.27 6.96 -22.05
C LEU A 368 6.76 8.18 -22.84
N GLU A 369 7.85 8.06 -23.60
CA GLU A 369 8.33 9.12 -24.49
C GLU A 369 7.34 9.44 -25.61
N GLU A 370 6.76 8.43 -26.25
CA GLU A 370 5.71 8.59 -27.28
C GLU A 370 4.45 9.23 -26.68
N ALA A 371 4.04 8.79 -25.48
CA ALA A 371 2.92 9.36 -24.75
C ALA A 371 3.12 10.84 -24.41
N LEU A 372 4.35 11.22 -24.03
CA LEU A 372 4.69 12.62 -23.74
C LEU A 372 4.68 13.47 -25.02
N LYS A 373 5.20 12.96 -26.14
CA LYS A 373 5.18 13.66 -27.44
C LYS A 373 3.75 13.90 -27.93
N ASN A 374 2.88 12.91 -27.76
CA ASN A 374 1.50 12.94 -28.23
C ASN A 374 0.50 13.42 -27.17
N CYS A 375 0.96 14.02 -26.06
CA CYS A 375 0.07 14.44 -24.95
C CYS A 375 -1.00 15.48 -25.36
N ARG A 376 -0.78 16.22 -26.46
CA ARG A 376 -1.74 17.21 -27.00
C ARG A 376 -2.64 16.64 -28.10
N ASP A 377 -2.34 15.44 -28.59
CA ASP A 377 -3.11 14.80 -29.65
C ASP A 377 -4.25 13.98 -29.05
N ILE A 378 -5.48 14.42 -29.29
CA ILE A 378 -6.69 13.72 -28.82
C ILE A 378 -6.96 12.42 -29.60
N THR A 379 -6.43 12.30 -30.82
CA THR A 379 -6.72 11.17 -31.71
C THR A 379 -5.79 9.98 -31.49
N TRP A 380 -4.72 10.18 -30.72
CA TRP A 380 -3.74 9.14 -30.43
C TRP A 380 -4.29 8.10 -29.45
N ASP A 381 -4.29 6.82 -29.84
CA ASP A 381 -4.71 5.72 -28.95
C ASP A 381 -3.50 5.18 -28.14
N PRO A 382 -3.46 5.42 -26.81
CA PRO A 382 -2.37 4.95 -25.96
C PRO A 382 -2.30 3.42 -25.86
N VAL A 383 -3.44 2.73 -25.98
CA VAL A 383 -3.51 1.26 -25.86
C VAL A 383 -2.93 0.60 -27.10
N GLU A 384 -3.32 1.09 -28.28
CA GLU A 384 -2.80 0.60 -29.55
C GLU A 384 -1.29 0.81 -29.66
N ALA A 385 -0.79 2.01 -29.31
CA ALA A 385 0.64 2.30 -29.32
C ALA A 385 1.44 1.33 -28.42
N LYS A 386 0.92 1.03 -27.22
CA LYS A 386 1.53 0.03 -26.34
C LYS A 386 1.50 -1.36 -27.00
N ASP A 387 0.38 -1.77 -27.56
CA ASP A 387 0.24 -3.10 -28.17
C ASP A 387 1.20 -3.29 -29.36
N VAL A 388 1.41 -2.25 -30.16
CA VAL A 388 2.42 -2.22 -31.24
C VAL A 388 3.84 -2.41 -30.68
N LEU A 389 4.22 -1.66 -29.65
CA LEU A 389 5.54 -1.77 -29.02
C LEU A 389 5.77 -3.16 -28.40
N MET A 390 4.73 -3.73 -27.77
CA MET A 390 4.79 -5.09 -27.21
C MET A 390 4.93 -6.16 -28.30
N ALA A 391 4.26 -5.98 -29.44
CA ALA A 391 4.41 -6.85 -30.60
C ALA A 391 5.83 -6.78 -31.18
N MET A 392 6.42 -5.59 -31.28
CA MET A 392 7.83 -5.41 -31.69
C MET A 392 8.79 -6.08 -30.71
N ALA A 393 8.56 -5.95 -29.40
CA ALA A 393 9.34 -6.62 -28.37
C ALA A 393 9.31 -8.14 -28.53
N LYS A 394 8.12 -8.70 -28.77
CA LYS A 394 7.92 -10.13 -29.02
C LYS A 394 8.61 -10.58 -30.32
N LYS A 395 8.54 -9.79 -31.40
CA LYS A 395 9.20 -10.08 -32.68
C LYS A 395 10.72 -10.09 -32.54
N ARG A 396 11.30 -9.13 -31.80
CA ARG A 396 12.75 -9.09 -31.54
C ARG A 396 13.24 -10.32 -30.78
N LYS A 397 12.46 -10.79 -29.80
CA LYS A 397 12.78 -12.04 -29.08
C LYS A 397 12.73 -13.29 -29.98
N ARG A 398 12.02 -13.23 -31.11
CA ARG A 398 11.87 -14.32 -32.09
C ARG A 398 12.79 -14.20 -33.31
N MET A 399 13.66 -13.20 -33.39
CA MET A 399 14.60 -13.10 -34.51
C MET A 399 15.60 -14.27 -34.49
N PRO A 400 15.94 -14.84 -35.67
CA PRO A 400 16.91 -15.92 -35.78
C PRO A 400 18.28 -15.50 -35.25
N ARG A 401 19.10 -16.49 -34.88
CA ARG A 401 20.44 -16.27 -34.35
C ARG A 401 21.30 -15.62 -35.43
N THR A 402 22.36 -14.92 -35.04
CA THR A 402 23.36 -14.43 -36.00
C THR A 402 24.03 -15.62 -36.69
N ASP A 403 24.49 -15.48 -37.94
CA ASP A 403 25.10 -16.58 -38.71
C ASP A 403 26.26 -17.26 -37.95
N GLU A 404 27.09 -16.47 -37.26
CA GLU A 404 28.16 -16.99 -36.38
C GLU A 404 27.63 -17.85 -35.22
N ALA A 405 26.48 -17.47 -34.66
CA ALA A 405 25.84 -18.23 -33.59
C ALA A 405 25.15 -19.48 -34.13
N GLU A 406 24.61 -19.47 -35.35
CA GLU A 406 24.11 -20.70 -35.99
C GLU A 406 25.25 -21.68 -36.28
N PHE A 407 26.38 -21.20 -36.80
CA PHE A 407 27.57 -22.02 -37.01
C PHE A 407 28.06 -22.65 -35.70
N TRP A 408 28.20 -21.86 -34.64
CA TRP A 408 28.60 -22.39 -33.32
C TRP A 408 27.61 -23.43 -32.76
N PHE A 409 26.31 -23.21 -32.94
CA PHE A 409 25.30 -24.17 -32.50
C PHE A 409 25.40 -25.49 -33.26
N ASN A 410 25.57 -25.44 -34.59
CA ASN A 410 25.74 -26.63 -35.42
C ASN A 410 27.02 -27.38 -35.07
N ALA A 411 28.16 -26.69 -34.93
CA ALA A 411 29.43 -27.30 -34.53
C ALA A 411 29.35 -27.99 -33.16
N VAL A 412 28.64 -27.38 -32.19
CA VAL A 412 28.38 -28.01 -30.90
C VAL A 412 27.50 -29.25 -31.03
N TYR A 413 26.49 -29.23 -31.88
CA TYR A 413 25.61 -30.39 -32.08
C TYR A 413 26.33 -31.56 -32.77
N GLU A 414 27.15 -31.28 -33.78
CA GLU A 414 28.00 -32.27 -34.46
C GLU A 414 29.01 -32.90 -33.49
N ALA A 415 29.77 -32.09 -32.75
CA ALA A 415 30.73 -32.59 -31.77
C ALA A 415 30.08 -33.46 -30.68
N VAL A 416 28.84 -33.16 -30.28
CA VAL A 416 28.11 -33.95 -29.30
C VAL A 416 27.61 -35.28 -29.88
N GLN A 417 27.30 -35.35 -31.18
CA GLN A 417 26.91 -36.60 -31.84
C GLN A 417 28.05 -37.63 -31.89
N GLU A 418 29.30 -37.18 -31.86
CA GLU A 418 30.48 -38.05 -31.86
C GLU A 418 30.76 -38.74 -30.51
N ILE A 419 30.08 -38.33 -29.44
CA ILE A 419 30.26 -38.96 -28.12
C ILE A 419 29.70 -40.39 -28.19
N PRO A 420 30.49 -41.44 -27.93
CA PRO A 420 30.02 -42.82 -28.03
C PRO A 420 29.00 -43.17 -26.94
N ARG A 421 28.13 -44.16 -27.23
CA ARG A 421 27.12 -44.65 -26.29
C ARG A 421 27.77 -45.18 -25.01
N GLY A 422 27.19 -44.85 -23.85
CA GLY A 422 27.71 -45.26 -22.54
C GLY A 422 28.95 -44.49 -22.09
N LYS A 423 29.31 -43.41 -22.77
CA LYS A 423 30.35 -42.47 -22.36
C LYS A 423 29.80 -41.06 -22.16
N VAL A 424 30.46 -40.30 -21.31
CA VAL A 424 30.10 -38.93 -20.95
C VAL A 424 31.29 -37.99 -21.09
N THR A 425 31.02 -36.73 -21.38
CA THR A 425 32.05 -35.69 -21.47
C THR A 425 31.60 -34.42 -20.75
N SER A 426 32.49 -33.43 -20.63
CA SER A 426 32.18 -32.18 -19.94
C SER A 426 31.89 -31.03 -20.90
N TYR A 427 31.10 -30.04 -20.45
CA TYR A 427 30.89 -28.78 -21.21
C TYR A 427 32.21 -28.09 -21.59
N GLY A 428 33.21 -28.15 -20.71
CA GLY A 428 34.55 -27.61 -20.96
C GLY A 428 35.30 -28.38 -22.04
N HIS A 429 35.15 -29.71 -22.06
CA HIS A 429 35.83 -30.55 -23.03
C HIS A 429 35.28 -30.35 -24.45
N ILE A 430 33.96 -30.25 -24.62
CA ILE A 430 33.37 -29.92 -25.94
C ILE A 430 33.82 -28.54 -26.42
N ALA A 431 33.89 -27.56 -25.52
CA ALA A 431 34.38 -26.23 -25.86
C ALA A 431 35.87 -26.24 -26.26
N LEU A 432 36.68 -27.09 -25.61
CA LEU A 432 38.09 -27.30 -25.95
C LEU A 432 38.26 -27.95 -27.34
N LEU A 433 37.48 -28.99 -27.63
CA LEU A 433 37.51 -29.69 -28.93
C LEU A 433 37.15 -28.77 -30.10
N LEU A 434 36.24 -27.82 -29.88
CA LEU A 434 35.86 -26.82 -30.89
C LEU A 434 36.81 -25.60 -30.95
N GLY A 435 37.99 -25.67 -30.34
CA GLY A 435 39.00 -24.61 -30.35
C GLY A 435 38.69 -23.39 -29.47
N GLU A 436 37.65 -23.46 -28.63
CA GLU A 436 37.12 -22.33 -27.85
C GLU A 436 36.98 -22.66 -26.34
N PRO A 437 38.10 -22.99 -25.65
CA PRO A 437 38.09 -23.49 -24.27
C PRO A 437 37.47 -22.52 -23.25
N LYS A 438 37.36 -21.23 -23.60
CA LYS A 438 36.76 -20.19 -22.74
C LYS A 438 35.23 -20.16 -22.82
N ARG A 439 34.57 -21.03 -23.61
CA ARG A 439 33.12 -20.99 -23.87
C ARG A 439 32.26 -22.18 -23.36
N PRO A 440 32.55 -22.83 -22.21
CA PRO A 440 31.75 -23.99 -21.73
C PRO A 440 30.28 -23.65 -21.45
N ARG A 441 30.00 -22.42 -20.99
CA ARG A 441 28.63 -21.96 -20.76
C ARG A 441 27.82 -21.88 -22.05
N GLN A 442 28.46 -21.53 -23.17
CA GLN A 442 27.78 -21.43 -24.47
C GLN A 442 27.37 -22.81 -25.00
N VAL A 443 28.19 -23.84 -24.78
CA VAL A 443 27.80 -25.25 -25.07
C VAL A 443 26.53 -25.62 -24.31
N GLY A 444 26.44 -25.28 -23.02
CA GLY A 444 25.23 -25.48 -22.22
C GLY A 444 24.00 -24.72 -22.75
N ILE A 445 24.19 -23.51 -23.27
CA ILE A 445 23.14 -22.73 -23.94
C ILE A 445 22.69 -23.40 -25.23
N CYS A 446 23.61 -24.00 -26.00
CA CYS A 446 23.29 -24.73 -27.23
C CYS A 446 22.37 -25.92 -26.93
N LEU A 447 22.75 -26.77 -25.98
CA LEU A 447 21.94 -27.92 -25.59
C LEU A 447 20.60 -27.52 -24.94
N LYS A 448 20.55 -26.39 -24.23
CA LYS A 448 19.29 -25.88 -23.64
C LYS A 448 18.25 -25.49 -24.70
N HIS A 449 18.70 -24.99 -25.85
CA HIS A 449 17.81 -24.59 -26.94
C HIS A 449 17.74 -25.63 -28.06
N LEU A 450 18.11 -26.88 -27.76
CA LEU A 450 17.95 -27.98 -28.70
C LEU A 450 16.44 -28.18 -28.97
N PRO A 451 16.01 -28.22 -30.24
CA PRO A 451 14.61 -28.44 -30.61
C PRO A 451 14.06 -29.78 -30.12
N GLN A 452 12.74 -29.88 -29.97
CA GLN A 452 12.08 -31.14 -29.63
C GLN A 452 12.19 -32.15 -30.79
N PRO A 453 12.08 -33.46 -30.51
CA PRO A 453 12.24 -34.51 -31.54
C PRO A 453 11.30 -34.34 -32.75
N ASP A 454 10.12 -33.76 -32.54
CA ASP A 454 9.09 -33.58 -33.57
C ASP A 454 9.30 -32.33 -34.47
N SER A 455 10.44 -31.64 -34.35
CA SER A 455 10.74 -30.46 -35.17
C SER A 455 11.39 -30.82 -36.51
N ASP A 456 11.04 -30.11 -37.58
CA ASP A 456 11.66 -30.22 -38.92
C ASP A 456 13.14 -29.76 -38.99
N ASN A 457 13.80 -29.54 -37.84
CA ASN A 457 15.19 -29.10 -37.78
C ASN A 457 16.15 -30.28 -37.93
N HIS A 458 17.26 -30.08 -38.64
CA HIS A 458 18.30 -31.10 -38.84
C HIS A 458 18.87 -31.63 -37.51
N PHE A 459 19.09 -30.76 -36.52
CA PHE A 459 19.50 -31.13 -35.17
C PHE A 459 18.33 -30.97 -34.18
N HIS A 460 18.05 -32.03 -33.41
CA HIS A 460 16.96 -32.08 -32.44
C HIS A 460 17.27 -33.04 -31.27
N ALA A 461 16.45 -33.03 -30.22
CA ALA A 461 16.66 -33.85 -29.03
C ALA A 461 16.62 -35.38 -29.28
N GLY A 462 16.11 -35.83 -30.42
CA GLY A 462 16.13 -37.25 -30.82
C GLY A 462 17.42 -37.73 -31.50
N ASN A 463 18.28 -36.85 -32.02
CA ASN A 463 19.50 -37.23 -32.76
C ASN A 463 20.79 -36.67 -32.15
N VAL A 464 20.72 -35.62 -31.34
CA VAL A 464 21.87 -35.11 -30.58
C VAL A 464 21.81 -35.67 -29.16
N PRO A 465 22.81 -36.47 -28.70
CA PRO A 465 22.80 -37.13 -27.39
C PRO A 465 23.17 -36.17 -26.26
N TRP A 466 22.32 -35.17 -26.03
CA TRP A 466 22.53 -34.09 -25.05
C TRP A 466 22.74 -34.61 -23.62
N GLN A 467 22.20 -35.78 -23.29
CA GLN A 467 22.34 -36.41 -21.98
C GLN A 467 23.78 -36.76 -21.63
N ARG A 468 24.67 -36.96 -22.62
CA ARG A 468 26.07 -37.35 -22.43
C ARG A 468 26.99 -36.19 -22.00
N VAL A 469 26.49 -34.96 -21.96
CA VAL A 469 27.28 -33.77 -21.58
C VAL A 469 26.95 -33.31 -20.16
N VAL A 470 27.93 -33.42 -19.27
CA VAL A 470 27.79 -33.17 -17.83
C VAL A 470 28.77 -32.10 -17.33
N ASN A 471 28.69 -31.74 -16.04
CA ASN A 471 29.62 -30.79 -15.45
C ASN A 471 31.03 -31.42 -15.34
N ALA A 472 32.09 -30.59 -15.29
CA ALA A 472 33.48 -31.03 -15.14
C ALA A 472 33.74 -31.84 -13.84
N LYS A 473 32.87 -31.72 -12.85
CA LYS A 473 32.88 -32.53 -11.61
C LYS A 473 32.17 -33.88 -11.73
N GLY A 474 31.68 -34.25 -12.91
CA GLY A 474 30.86 -35.46 -13.12
C GLY A 474 29.42 -35.33 -12.63
N MET A 475 28.98 -34.13 -12.24
CA MET A 475 27.64 -33.88 -11.70
C MET A 475 26.63 -33.52 -12.80
N VAL A 476 25.42 -34.08 -12.70
CA VAL A 476 24.28 -33.73 -13.58
C VAL A 476 23.71 -32.37 -13.18
N SER A 477 23.64 -31.43 -14.13
CA SER A 477 23.23 -30.04 -13.82
C SER A 477 21.72 -29.90 -13.69
N HIS A 478 21.24 -29.35 -12.56
CA HIS A 478 19.83 -29.06 -12.35
C HIS A 478 19.36 -27.85 -13.18
N ARG A 479 18.32 -28.01 -14.01
CA ARG A 479 17.80 -26.98 -14.93
C ARG A 479 16.29 -26.72 -14.81
N GLY A 480 15.66 -27.27 -13.78
CA GLY A 480 14.22 -27.19 -13.53
C GLY A 480 13.68 -28.49 -12.92
N PRO A 481 12.43 -28.50 -12.45
CA PRO A 481 11.84 -29.66 -11.79
C PRO A 481 11.96 -30.93 -12.66
N GLY A 482 12.55 -32.00 -12.12
CA GLY A 482 12.71 -33.29 -12.80
C GLY A 482 13.67 -33.31 -14.00
N SER A 483 14.42 -32.24 -14.27
CA SER A 483 15.40 -32.21 -15.38
C SER A 483 16.62 -33.09 -15.15
N ALA A 484 17.19 -33.05 -13.94
CA ALA A 484 18.35 -33.85 -13.57
C ALA A 484 18.03 -35.36 -13.54
N GLN A 485 16.84 -35.71 -13.03
CA GLN A 485 16.34 -37.10 -13.04
C GLN A 485 16.26 -37.66 -14.45
N ARG A 486 15.63 -36.94 -15.39
CA ARG A 486 15.51 -37.39 -16.79
C ARG A 486 16.86 -37.62 -17.46
N GLN A 487 17.83 -36.75 -17.18
CA GLN A 487 19.19 -36.93 -17.69
C GLN A 487 19.87 -38.14 -17.06
N ALA A 488 19.71 -38.36 -15.75
CA ALA A 488 20.24 -39.52 -15.05
C ALA A 488 19.62 -40.83 -15.56
N ASP A 489 18.31 -40.88 -15.78
CA ASP A 489 17.62 -42.06 -16.28
C ASP A 489 18.05 -42.41 -17.72
N ALA A 490 18.15 -41.40 -18.61
CA ALA A 490 18.66 -41.60 -19.96
C ALA A 490 20.12 -42.12 -19.98
N LEU A 491 20.95 -41.69 -19.03
CA LEU A 491 22.33 -42.19 -18.89
C LEU A 491 22.37 -43.64 -18.37
N ARG A 492 21.48 -43.99 -17.43
CA ARG A 492 21.35 -45.37 -16.93
C ARG A 492 20.91 -46.33 -18.03
N GLU A 493 20.01 -45.92 -18.92
CA GLU A 493 19.59 -46.70 -20.10
C GLU A 493 20.74 -46.96 -21.09
N GLU A 494 21.78 -46.12 -21.07
CA GLU A 494 23.00 -46.32 -21.85
C GLU A 494 24.07 -47.14 -21.10
N GLY A 495 23.80 -47.59 -19.87
CA GLY A 495 24.73 -48.37 -19.05
C GLY A 495 25.74 -47.54 -18.27
N VAL A 496 25.48 -46.25 -18.05
CA VAL A 496 26.31 -45.38 -17.20
C VAL A 496 25.81 -45.47 -15.76
N ASP A 497 26.73 -45.77 -14.83
CA ASP A 497 26.40 -45.81 -13.40
C ASP A 497 26.29 -44.38 -12.85
N VAL A 498 25.08 -44.01 -12.38
CA VAL A 498 24.78 -42.70 -11.79
C VAL A 498 24.44 -42.85 -10.32
N SER A 499 25.34 -42.38 -9.44
CA SER A 499 25.12 -42.35 -7.99
C SER A 499 24.32 -41.12 -7.57
N GLU A 500 23.55 -41.26 -6.49
CA GLU A 500 22.81 -40.16 -5.87
C GLU A 500 23.40 -39.89 -4.48
N ASP A 501 23.63 -38.62 -4.15
CA ASP A 501 24.12 -38.22 -2.84
C ASP A 501 22.99 -37.92 -1.82
N ALA A 502 23.36 -37.59 -0.58
CA ALA A 502 22.39 -37.29 0.48
C ALA A 502 21.57 -36.01 0.24
N MET A 503 21.97 -35.16 -0.71
CA MET A 503 21.28 -33.92 -1.10
C MET A 503 20.42 -34.11 -2.36
N GLY A 504 20.36 -35.33 -2.91
CA GLY A 504 19.61 -35.66 -4.12
C GLY A 504 20.29 -35.20 -5.42
N GLU A 505 21.60 -34.96 -5.40
CA GLU A 505 22.39 -34.65 -6.59
C GLU A 505 22.93 -35.94 -7.24
N PHE A 506 22.97 -35.95 -8.58
CA PHE A 506 23.43 -37.10 -9.36
C PHE A 506 24.87 -36.93 -9.83
N TYR A 507 25.70 -37.95 -9.59
CA TYR A 507 27.12 -37.98 -9.91
C TYR A 507 27.49 -39.18 -10.80
N ILE A 508 28.47 -38.96 -11.67
CA ILE A 508 29.01 -39.96 -12.60
C ILE A 508 30.51 -40.01 -12.44
N ASP A 509 31.06 -41.23 -12.40
CA ASP A 509 32.49 -41.45 -12.38
C ASP A 509 33.11 -41.18 -13.76
N LEU A 510 33.70 -39.98 -13.91
CA LEU A 510 34.38 -39.56 -15.13
C LEU A 510 35.65 -40.38 -15.41
N ALA A 511 36.26 -41.06 -14.43
CA ALA A 511 37.43 -41.90 -14.70
C ALA A 511 37.02 -43.17 -15.48
N ARG A 512 35.83 -43.70 -15.20
CA ARG A 512 35.31 -44.92 -15.84
C ARG A 512 34.53 -44.62 -17.13
N PHE A 513 33.66 -43.61 -17.08
CA PHE A 513 32.74 -43.29 -18.18
C PHE A 513 33.16 -42.07 -19.00
N GLY A 514 34.25 -41.40 -18.65
CA GLY A 514 34.75 -40.22 -19.37
C GLY A 514 35.18 -40.50 -20.81
N TRP A 515 34.84 -39.57 -21.69
CA TRP A 515 35.33 -39.47 -23.07
C TRP A 515 36.04 -38.13 -23.24
N PHE A 516 37.38 -38.19 -23.29
CA PHE A 516 38.28 -37.05 -23.33
C PHE A 516 39.37 -37.21 -24.41
N PRO A 517 39.01 -37.29 -25.71
CA PRO A 517 40.01 -37.32 -26.78
C PRO A 517 40.68 -35.95 -26.94
N SER A 518 41.87 -35.91 -27.56
CA SER A 518 42.59 -34.66 -27.86
C SER A 518 42.05 -33.90 -29.08
N MET A 519 41.28 -34.58 -29.93
CA MET A 519 40.64 -34.06 -31.15
C MET A 519 39.38 -34.89 -31.45
N LEU A 520 38.46 -34.38 -32.28
CA LEU A 520 37.23 -35.11 -32.62
C LEU A 520 37.54 -36.34 -33.50
N PRO A 521 36.83 -37.47 -33.32
CA PRO A 521 36.94 -38.64 -34.21
C PRO A 521 36.84 -38.31 -35.71
N SER A 522 35.93 -37.41 -36.10
CA SER A 522 35.79 -36.93 -37.49
C SER A 522 37.06 -36.24 -37.99
N GLU A 523 37.64 -35.33 -37.22
CA GLU A 523 38.90 -34.65 -37.54
C GLU A 523 40.09 -35.62 -37.63
N ARG A 524 40.07 -36.70 -36.84
CA ARG A 524 41.13 -37.71 -36.84
C ARG A 524 41.09 -38.57 -38.11
N GLU A 525 39.90 -38.86 -38.61
CA GLU A 525 39.71 -39.58 -39.89
C GLU A 525 40.15 -38.72 -41.08
N GLU A 526 39.94 -37.41 -41.02
CA GLU A 526 40.43 -36.46 -42.04
C GLU A 526 41.96 -36.35 -42.05
N MET A 527 42.63 -36.35 -40.89
CA MET A 527 44.10 -36.35 -40.81
C MET A 527 44.74 -37.72 -41.12
N GLY A 528 44.05 -38.83 -40.84
CA GLY A 528 44.55 -40.19 -41.09
C GLY A 528 44.67 -40.58 -42.57
N GLY A 529 44.17 -39.73 -43.47
CA GLY A 529 44.40 -39.83 -44.92
C GLY A 529 45.70 -39.17 -45.41
N MET A 530 46.44 -38.48 -44.52
CA MET A 530 47.76 -37.89 -44.80
C MET A 530 48.85 -38.73 -44.11
N ASP A 531 49.75 -39.32 -44.91
CA ASP A 531 50.84 -40.18 -44.43
C ASP A 531 51.76 -39.43 -43.46
N MET A 532 52.01 -40.04 -42.30
CA MET A 532 52.76 -39.48 -41.15
C MET A 532 54.28 -39.67 -41.29
N SER A 533 54.81 -39.71 -42.53
CA SER A 533 56.25 -39.86 -42.79
C SER A 533 57.03 -38.53 -42.84
N ASP A 534 56.34 -37.39 -42.82
CA ASP A 534 56.98 -36.08 -43.12
C ASP A 534 57.15 -35.17 -41.90
N LEU A 535 56.94 -35.65 -40.66
CA LEU A 535 56.97 -34.81 -39.45
C LEU A 535 57.95 -35.28 -38.35
N GLU A 536 58.98 -36.07 -38.69
CA GLU A 536 60.16 -36.22 -37.82
C GLU A 536 61.37 -35.55 -38.48
N GLY A 537 61.48 -34.24 -38.26
CA GLY A 537 62.61 -33.44 -38.74
C GLY A 537 62.39 -31.95 -38.53
N ASP A 538 62.36 -31.49 -37.29
CA ASP A 538 63.34 -30.50 -36.84
C ASP A 538 63.19 -30.19 -35.34
N GLU A 539 64.36 -30.07 -34.74
CA GLU A 539 64.64 -29.79 -33.34
C GLU A 539 64.14 -28.41 -32.90
N VAL A 540 63.66 -28.38 -31.65
CA VAL A 540 64.04 -27.46 -30.56
C VAL A 540 64.37 -26.02 -30.95
N ASP A 541 63.54 -25.07 -30.51
CA ASP A 541 64.04 -23.81 -29.96
C ASP A 541 63.19 -23.34 -28.78
N GLU A 542 63.87 -23.21 -27.63
CA GLU A 542 63.45 -22.53 -26.42
C GLU A 542 63.08 -21.07 -26.71
N VAL A 543 62.03 -20.50 -26.09
CA VAL A 543 62.19 -19.22 -25.33
C VAL A 543 61.07 -19.02 -24.28
N ASP A 544 61.56 -18.78 -23.06
CA ASP A 544 61.11 -17.92 -21.95
C ASP A 544 59.78 -18.10 -21.20
N GLU A 545 59.95 -18.54 -19.96
CA GLU A 545 59.15 -18.21 -18.79
C GLU A 545 59.31 -16.72 -18.41
N GLY A 546 58.20 -16.06 -18.06
CA GLY A 546 58.19 -14.70 -17.52
C GLY A 546 56.98 -14.46 -16.62
N VAL A 547 57.13 -14.89 -15.36
CA VAL A 547 56.46 -14.55 -14.08
C VAL A 547 55.20 -13.70 -14.12
#